data_AF-A0A961IG92-F1
#
_entry.id   AF-A0A961IG92-F1
#
_cell.length_a   1.000
_cell.length_b   1.000
_cell.length_c   1.000
_cell.angle_alpha   90.00
_cell.angle_beta   90.00
_cell.angle_gamma   90.00
#
_symmetry.space_group_name_H-M   'P 1'
#
loop_
_entity.id
_entity.type
_entity.pdbx_description
1 polymer ?
#
loop_
_entity_poly.entity_id
_entity_poly.type
_entity_poly.pdbx_seq_one_letter_code
_entity_poly.pdbx_strand_id
1 'polypeptide(L)'
;ERTNELYDAFSGSKMSLHYEDFARNPETTTRNLTEFLGLDFEPAMMRFDEFEHHPIGGNNGTQFQVARAQQLQVVSIRERQKQYYQSHPRGIKLDLRWLRELQPEHLDLFERMAGHTNQPFAWRETE
;
A
#
# COMPACT_ATOMS: atom_id res chain seq x y z
N GLU A 1 -22.88 -0.84 7.55
CA GLU A 1 -21.82 0.18 7.35
C GLU A 1 -21.66 0.45 5.87
N ARG A 2 -21.31 1.70 5.50
CA ARG A 2 -21.37 2.20 4.12
C ARG A 2 -20.07 2.01 3.32
N THR A 3 -19.07 1.31 3.86
CA THR A 3 -17.68 1.34 3.37
C THR A 3 -17.57 0.89 1.91
N ASN A 4 -18.34 -0.12 1.49
CA ASN A 4 -18.36 -0.62 0.12
C ASN A 4 -19.54 -0.09 -0.72
N GLU A 5 -20.42 0.77 -0.18
CA GLU A 5 -21.61 1.22 -0.92
C GLU A 5 -21.25 1.87 -2.26
N LEU A 6 -20.19 2.68 -2.30
CA LEU A 6 -19.72 3.29 -3.54
C LEU A 6 -19.24 2.23 -4.53
N TYR A 7 -18.47 1.26 -4.06
CA TYR A 7 -17.98 0.16 -4.89
C TYR A 7 -19.14 -0.68 -5.42
N ASP A 8 -20.08 -1.06 -4.56
CA ASP A 8 -21.22 -1.92 -4.88
C ASP A 8 -22.20 -1.22 -5.84
N ALA A 9 -22.50 0.06 -5.59
CA ALA A 9 -23.40 0.86 -6.42
C ALA A 9 -22.79 1.26 -7.77
N PHE A 10 -21.46 1.22 -7.91
CA PHE A 10 -20.82 1.52 -9.19
C PHE A 10 -21.11 0.41 -10.21
N SER A 11 -21.76 0.80 -11.32
CA SER A 11 -22.19 -0.09 -12.40
C SER A 11 -21.14 -0.30 -13.50
N GLY A 12 -20.05 0.47 -13.48
CA GLY A 12 -18.95 0.31 -14.42
C GLY A 12 -17.97 -0.78 -14.00
N SER A 13 -16.92 -0.96 -14.82
CA SER A 13 -15.80 -1.85 -14.50
C SER A 13 -15.14 -1.40 -13.20
N LYS A 14 -14.98 -2.33 -12.27
CA LYS A 14 -14.35 -2.12 -10.96
C LYS A 14 -13.41 -3.27 -10.64
N MET A 15 -12.34 -2.96 -9.91
CA MET A 15 -11.32 -3.92 -9.50
C MET A 15 -11.03 -3.71 -8.00
N SER A 16 -10.95 -4.80 -7.25
CA SER A 16 -10.43 -4.80 -5.89
C SER A 16 -8.96 -5.21 -5.92
N LEU A 17 -8.13 -4.55 -5.12
CA LEU A 17 -6.70 -4.83 -4.99
C LEU A 17 -6.37 -4.99 -3.51
N HIS A 18 -5.74 -6.11 -3.17
CA HIS A 18 -5.24 -6.36 -1.82
C HIS A 18 -3.80 -5.88 -1.72
N TYR A 19 -3.51 -5.11 -0.67
CA TYR A 19 -2.17 -4.58 -0.43
C TYR A 19 -1.16 -5.71 -0.31
N GLU A 20 -1.54 -6.82 0.33
CA GLU A 20 -0.66 -7.94 0.60
C GLU A 20 -0.28 -8.70 -0.67
N ASP A 21 -1.23 -8.87 -1.60
CA ASP A 21 -0.98 -9.45 -2.91
C ASP A 21 -0.07 -8.54 -3.74
N PHE A 22 -0.32 -7.23 -3.72
CA PHE A 22 0.53 -6.27 -4.42
C PHE A 22 1.95 -6.25 -3.85
N ALA A 23 2.07 -6.28 -2.54
CA ALA A 23 3.36 -6.24 -1.85
C ALA A 23 4.17 -7.53 -2.05
N ARG A 24 3.51 -8.69 -2.21
CA ARG A 24 4.17 -9.99 -2.49
C ARG A 24 4.48 -10.17 -3.97
N ASN A 25 3.59 -9.74 -4.85
CA ASN A 25 3.64 -9.99 -6.29
C ASN A 25 3.43 -8.68 -7.09
N PRO A 26 4.34 -7.70 -6.98
CA PRO A 26 4.13 -6.36 -7.53
C PRO A 26 3.97 -6.36 -9.05
N GLU A 27 4.77 -7.15 -9.77
CA GLU A 27 4.70 -7.21 -11.23
C GLU A 27 3.37 -7.82 -11.70
N THR A 28 3.02 -9.02 -11.21
CA THR A 28 1.77 -9.71 -11.57
C THR A 28 0.55 -8.83 -11.28
N THR A 29 0.52 -8.22 -10.11
CA THR A 29 -0.60 -7.34 -9.72
C THR A 29 -0.67 -6.11 -10.62
N THR A 30 0.48 -5.52 -10.98
CA THR A 30 0.53 -4.37 -11.89
C THR A 30 0.08 -4.74 -13.29
N ARG A 31 0.45 -5.92 -13.81
CA ARG A 31 -0.01 -6.42 -15.11
C ARG A 31 -1.53 -6.56 -15.15
N ASN A 32 -2.12 -7.16 -14.11
CA ASN A 32 -3.57 -7.30 -14.01
C ASN A 32 -4.27 -5.93 -13.93
N LEU A 33 -3.66 -4.98 -13.22
CA LEU A 33 -4.17 -3.60 -13.15
C LEU A 33 -4.09 -2.89 -14.49
N THR A 34 -2.97 -3.00 -15.22
CA THR A 34 -2.83 -2.38 -16.54
C THR A 34 -3.81 -2.99 -17.54
N GLU A 35 -3.99 -4.31 -17.51
CA GLU A 35 -4.99 -5.00 -18.34
C GLU A 35 -6.41 -4.50 -18.04
N PHE A 36 -6.77 -4.40 -16.76
CA PHE A 36 -8.06 -3.84 -16.34
C PHE A 36 -8.27 -2.40 -16.83
N LEU A 37 -7.22 -1.59 -16.85
CA LEU A 37 -7.25 -0.21 -17.34
C LEU A 37 -7.15 -0.09 -18.88
N GLY A 38 -6.93 -1.19 -19.60
CA GLY A 38 -6.70 -1.18 -21.04
C GLY A 38 -5.36 -0.55 -21.45
N LEU A 39 -4.35 -0.66 -20.59
CA LEU A 39 -2.99 -0.16 -20.80
C LEU A 39 -2.02 -1.33 -21.01
N ASP A 40 -0.98 -1.09 -21.81
CA ASP A 40 0.14 -2.03 -21.91
C ASP A 40 0.99 -1.98 -20.64
N PHE A 41 1.45 -3.15 -20.19
CA PHE A 41 2.41 -3.21 -19.10
C PHE A 41 3.80 -2.79 -19.59
N GLU A 42 4.37 -1.79 -18.94
CA GLU A 42 5.75 -1.36 -19.17
C GLU A 42 6.64 -1.80 -18.01
N PRO A 43 7.76 -2.54 -18.25
CA PRO A 43 8.68 -2.95 -17.18
C PRO A 43 9.24 -1.78 -16.37
N ALA A 44 9.23 -0.57 -16.95
CA ALA A 44 9.56 0.68 -16.27
C ALA A 44 8.66 1.00 -15.07
N MET A 45 7.41 0.54 -15.05
CA MET A 45 6.47 0.77 -13.94
C MET A 45 6.99 0.20 -12.61
N MET A 46 7.86 -0.81 -12.64
CA MET A 46 8.49 -1.40 -11.44
C MET A 46 9.61 -0.53 -10.86
N ARG A 47 10.11 0.44 -11.63
CA ARG A 47 11.19 1.37 -11.24
C ARG A 47 10.65 2.78 -11.11
N PHE A 48 9.51 2.91 -10.42
CA PHE A 48 8.78 4.17 -10.32
C PHE A 48 9.63 5.32 -9.75
N ASP A 49 10.62 5.01 -8.90
CA ASP A 49 11.53 5.97 -8.28
C ASP A 49 12.58 6.55 -9.24
N GLU A 50 12.70 6.04 -10.46
CA GLU A 50 13.62 6.55 -11.49
C GLU A 50 13.03 7.69 -12.34
N PHE A 51 11.73 7.97 -12.23
CA PHE A 51 11.01 8.95 -13.05
C PHE A 51 10.74 10.26 -12.31
N GLU A 52 10.53 11.36 -13.03
CA GLU A 52 10.21 12.64 -12.42
C GLU A 52 8.87 12.59 -11.66
N HIS A 53 8.85 13.10 -10.43
CA HIS A 53 7.65 13.18 -9.60
C HIS A 53 7.33 14.63 -9.26
N HIS A 54 6.07 15.02 -9.43
CA HIS A 54 5.53 16.31 -8.99
C HIS A 54 4.51 16.09 -7.86
N PRO A 55 4.96 15.83 -6.61
CA PRO A 55 4.04 15.54 -5.52
C PRO A 55 3.17 16.75 -5.17
N ILE A 56 1.84 16.58 -5.22
CA ILE A 56 0.83 17.59 -4.82
C ILE A 56 0.34 17.31 -3.37
N GLY A 57 1.03 16.44 -2.64
CA GLY A 57 0.66 15.93 -1.32
C GLY A 57 0.84 14.42 -1.22
N GLY A 58 0.35 13.80 -0.14
CA GLY A 58 0.30 12.34 0.00
C GLY A 58 1.26 11.76 1.05
N ASN A 59 1.70 10.53 0.82
CA ASN A 59 2.47 9.77 1.80
C ASN A 59 3.94 10.24 1.85
N ASN A 60 4.29 10.93 2.95
CA ASN A 60 5.65 11.41 3.22
C ASN A 60 6.71 10.30 3.14
N GLY A 61 6.37 9.05 3.47
CA GLY A 61 7.28 7.91 3.35
C GLY A 61 7.65 7.59 1.90
N THR A 62 6.66 7.53 1.02
CA THR A 62 6.88 7.30 -0.42
C THR A 62 7.67 8.45 -1.04
N GLN A 63 7.32 9.69 -0.70
CA GLN A 63 8.06 10.88 -1.16
C GLN A 63 9.50 10.87 -0.67
N PHE A 64 9.75 10.45 0.58
CA PHE A 64 11.10 10.28 1.11
C PHE A 64 11.90 9.24 0.32
N GLN A 65 11.27 8.11 -0.05
CA GLN A 65 11.95 7.08 -0.84
C GLN A 65 12.35 7.59 -2.23
N VAL A 66 11.46 8.31 -2.91
CA VAL A 66 11.73 8.94 -4.20
C VAL A 66 12.83 10.00 -4.08
N ALA A 67 12.71 10.93 -3.12
CA ALA A 67 13.70 11.98 -2.91
C ALA A 67 15.09 11.40 -2.58
N ARG A 68 15.15 10.31 -1.82
CA ARG A 68 16.39 9.57 -1.54
C ARG A 68 16.96 8.92 -2.80
N ALA A 69 16.13 8.28 -3.62
CA ALA A 69 16.56 7.63 -4.85
C ALA A 69 17.13 8.64 -5.87
N GLN A 70 16.52 9.83 -5.95
CA GLN A 70 16.86 10.89 -6.89
C GLN A 70 17.78 11.97 -6.33
N GLN A 71 18.20 11.87 -5.06
CA GLN A 71 19.02 12.86 -4.36
C GLN A 71 18.41 14.28 -4.33
N LEU A 72 17.08 14.36 -4.28
CA LEU A 72 16.34 15.61 -4.17
C LEU A 72 16.27 16.10 -2.72
N GLN A 73 15.87 17.35 -2.52
CA GLN A 73 15.61 17.88 -1.19
C GLN A 73 14.52 17.05 -0.50
N VAL A 74 14.87 16.50 0.66
CA VAL A 74 14.03 15.55 1.38
C VAL A 74 12.86 16.29 2.06
N VAL A 75 11.65 15.75 1.88
CA VAL A 75 10.46 16.20 2.61
C VAL A 75 10.68 15.98 4.10
N SER A 76 10.40 17.00 4.92
CA SER A 76 10.57 16.90 6.37
C SER A 76 9.68 15.79 6.94
N ILE A 77 10.31 14.73 7.44
CA ILE A 77 9.64 13.62 8.14
C ILE A 77 10.14 13.54 9.58
N ARG A 78 9.31 12.96 10.46
CA ARG A 78 9.70 12.76 11.86
C ARG A 78 10.88 11.80 11.95
N GLU A 79 11.76 11.97 12.94
CA GLU A 79 12.99 11.17 13.05
C GLU A 79 12.72 9.66 13.12
N ARG A 80 11.67 9.23 13.84
CA ARG A 80 11.24 7.82 13.87
C ARG A 80 10.89 7.27 12.47
N GLN A 81 10.24 8.09 11.63
CA GLN A 81 9.88 7.70 10.27
C GLN A 81 11.15 7.63 9.40
N LYS A 82 12.08 8.57 9.59
CA LYS A 82 13.35 8.59 8.88
C LYS A 82 14.15 7.32 9.12
N GLN A 83 14.26 6.87 10.38
CA GLN A 83 14.94 5.61 10.72
C GLN A 83 14.31 4.41 10.00
N TYR A 84 12.98 4.31 9.98
CA TYR A 84 12.28 3.23 9.29
C TYR A 84 12.55 3.25 7.78
N TYR A 85 12.44 4.42 7.14
CA TYR A 85 12.60 4.55 5.69
C TYR A 85 14.05 4.50 5.22
N GLN A 86 15.02 4.83 6.08
CA GLN A 86 16.45 4.75 5.77
C GLN A 86 16.89 3.34 5.37
N SER A 87 16.40 2.30 6.04
CA SER A 87 16.69 0.90 5.73
C SER A 87 15.60 0.22 4.89
N HIS A 88 14.59 0.96 4.44
CA HIS A 88 13.48 0.39 3.67
C HIS A 88 13.95 0.09 2.24
N PRO A 89 13.68 -1.13 1.72
CA PRO A 89 14.02 -1.49 0.36
C PRO A 89 13.28 -0.58 -0.62
N ARG A 90 13.80 -0.46 -1.85
CA ARG A 90 13.07 0.22 -2.92
C ARG A 90 11.82 -0.58 -3.26
N GLY A 91 10.74 0.11 -3.61
CA GLY A 91 9.48 -0.53 -3.96
C GLY A 91 8.51 -0.71 -2.78
N ILE A 92 7.42 -1.41 -3.06
CA ILE A 92 6.46 -1.83 -2.06
C ILE A 92 7.05 -2.98 -1.24
N LYS A 93 6.90 -2.91 0.08
CA LYS A 93 7.30 -3.97 1.01
C LYS A 93 6.09 -4.35 1.83
N LEU A 94 5.87 -5.66 2.01
CA LEU A 94 4.84 -6.17 2.91
C LEU A 94 5.17 -5.80 4.37
N ASP A 95 4.27 -5.06 5.01
CA ASP A 95 4.40 -4.61 6.39
C ASP A 95 3.43 -5.34 7.31
N LEU A 96 3.94 -6.36 8.00
CA LEU A 96 3.19 -7.16 8.97
C LEU A 96 3.52 -6.80 10.43
N ARG A 97 4.05 -5.61 10.70
CA ARG A 97 4.45 -5.21 12.05
C ARG A 97 3.29 -5.27 13.06
N TRP A 98 2.07 -5.04 12.60
CA TRP A 98 0.88 -5.12 13.44
C TRP A 98 0.72 -6.47 14.14
N LEU A 99 1.17 -7.58 13.53
CA LEU A 99 1.16 -8.91 14.16
C LEU A 99 2.00 -9.00 15.43
N ARG A 100 3.01 -8.14 15.58
CA ARG A 100 3.92 -8.10 16.73
C ARG A 100 3.73 -6.89 17.63
N GLU A 101 3.29 -5.78 17.07
CA GLU A 101 3.14 -4.50 17.78
C GLU A 101 1.76 -4.36 18.44
N LEU A 102 0.73 -5.01 17.90
CA LEU A 102 -0.63 -4.94 18.45
C LEU A 102 -0.76 -5.84 19.68
N GLN A 103 -1.01 -5.23 20.83
CA GLN A 103 -1.21 -5.97 22.08
C GLN A 103 -2.53 -6.76 22.04
N PRO A 104 -2.61 -7.92 22.70
CA PRO A 104 -3.81 -8.77 22.69
C PRO A 104 -5.09 -8.00 23.09
N GLU A 105 -5.00 -7.11 24.07
CA GLU A 105 -6.16 -6.35 24.55
C GLU A 105 -6.67 -5.35 23.49
N HIS A 106 -5.78 -4.83 22.66
CA HIS A 106 -6.15 -3.97 21.54
C HIS A 106 -6.75 -4.77 20.38
N LEU A 107 -6.27 -6.00 20.15
CA LEU A 107 -6.88 -6.91 19.18
C LEU A 107 -8.30 -7.29 19.63
N ASP A 108 -8.49 -7.66 20.89
CA ASP A 108 -9.83 -7.96 21.44
C ASP A 108 -10.77 -6.75 21.36
N LEU A 109 -10.25 -5.55 21.59
CA LEU A 109 -11.02 -4.32 21.41
C LEU A 109 -11.40 -4.12 19.94
N PHE A 110 -10.46 -4.30 19.02
CA PHE A 110 -10.69 -4.20 17.57
C PHE A 110 -11.76 -5.21 17.11
N GLU A 111 -11.65 -6.48 17.49
CA GLU A 111 -12.60 -7.52 17.09
C GLU A 111 -14.02 -7.22 17.60
N ARG A 112 -14.16 -6.71 18.83
CA ARG A 112 -15.46 -6.30 19.36
C ARG A 112 -16.06 -5.10 18.64
N MET A 113 -15.23 -4.14 18.21
CA MET A 113 -15.70 -2.89 17.61
C MET A 113 -15.93 -3.00 16.09
N ALA A 114 -15.03 -3.70 15.40
CA ALA A 114 -14.92 -3.69 13.95
C ALA A 114 -14.72 -5.09 13.34
N GLY A 115 -14.66 -6.16 14.15
CA GLY A 115 -14.38 -7.51 13.65
C GLY A 115 -15.38 -7.97 12.59
N HIS A 116 -16.68 -7.74 12.82
CA HIS A 116 -17.73 -8.06 11.84
C HIS A 116 -17.54 -7.29 10.52
N THR A 117 -17.28 -5.99 10.62
CA THR A 117 -17.01 -5.09 9.49
C THR A 117 -15.75 -5.47 8.72
N ASN A 118 -14.74 -5.95 9.43
CA ASN A 118 -13.42 -6.26 8.89
C ASN A 118 -13.37 -7.63 8.20
N GLN A 119 -14.34 -8.52 8.43
CA GLN A 119 -14.35 -9.86 7.83
C GLN A 119 -14.07 -9.91 6.32
N PRO A 120 -14.69 -9.08 5.45
CA PRO A 120 -14.38 -9.10 4.02
C PRO A 120 -12.96 -8.62 3.67
N PHE A 121 -12.29 -7.92 4.58
CA PHE A 121 -10.93 -7.40 4.42
C PHE A 121 -9.89 -8.23 5.19
N ALA A 122 -10.34 -9.24 5.94
CA ALA A 122 -9.47 -10.02 6.80
C ALA A 122 -8.42 -10.75 5.97
N TRP A 123 -7.16 -10.37 6.15
CA TRP A 123 -6.04 -11.05 5.52
C TRP A 123 -5.55 -12.17 6.42
N ARG A 124 -5.35 -13.35 5.83
CA ARG A 124 -4.70 -14.50 6.48
C ARG A 124 -3.51 -14.88 5.61
N GLU A 125 -2.37 -15.12 6.26
CA GLU A 125 -1.24 -15.72 5.58
C GLU A 125 -1.65 -17.13 5.17
N THR A 126 -1.84 -17.36 3.87
CA THR A 126 -1.95 -18.71 3.32
C THR A 126 -0.57 -19.36 3.35
N GLU A 127 -0.48 -20.56 3.93
CA GLU A 127 0.73 -21.40 3.96
C GLU A 127 1.30 -21.68 2.57
#